data_AF-A0A8J8A4L5-F1
#
_entry.id   AF-A0A8J8A4L5-F1
#
_cell.length_a   1.000
_cell.length_b   1.000
_cell.length_c   1.000
_cell.angle_alpha   90.00
_cell.angle_beta   90.00
_cell.angle_gamma   90.00
#
_symmetry.space_group_name_H-M   'P 1'
#
loop_
_entity.id
_entity.type
_entity.pdbx_description
1 polymer ?
#
loop_
_entity_poly.entity_id
_entity_poly.type
_entity_poly.pdbx_seq_one_letter_code
_entity_poly.pdbx_strand_id
1 'polypeptide(L)'
;MLVRGKVVGERGVARFEAVKDGKGVAVRAEFPEGEPLEYSVECPCLEPLELVGLLLPAFEERLGKIEGVFVEEVVEEGTQSLLGKLKRMFSRG
;
A
#
# COMPACT_ATOMS: atom_id res chain seq x y z
N MET A 1 0.92 -5.82 -10.47
CA MET A 1 0.69 -6.09 -9.04
C MET A 1 -0.19 -4.98 -8.47
N LEU A 2 -1.17 -5.31 -7.64
CA LEU A 2 -1.97 -4.38 -6.87
C LEU A 2 -1.76 -4.67 -5.38
N VAL A 3 -1.47 -3.65 -4.60
CA VAL A 3 -1.38 -3.71 -3.13
C VAL A 3 -2.39 -2.75 -2.55
N ARG A 4 -3.26 -3.24 -1.67
CA ARG A 4 -4.16 -2.42 -0.87
C ARG A 4 -3.76 -2.47 0.58
N GLY A 5 -3.90 -1.34 1.24
CA GLY A 5 -3.62 -1.26 2.65
C GLY A 5 -4.08 0.04 3.25
N LYS A 6 -3.57 0.31 4.46
CA LYS A 6 -3.83 1.54 5.18
C LYS A 6 -2.60 2.02 5.92
N VAL A 7 -2.51 3.33 6.07
CA VAL A 7 -1.58 4.02 6.95
C VAL A 7 -2.38 4.54 8.13
N VAL A 8 -1.96 4.19 9.35
CA VAL A 8 -2.58 4.63 10.60
C VAL A 8 -1.67 5.66 11.24
N GLY A 9 -2.21 6.83 11.56
CA GLY A 9 -1.54 7.84 12.37
C GLY A 9 -2.47 8.36 13.47
N GLU A 10 -1.91 9.16 14.38
CA GLU A 10 -2.61 9.67 15.58
C GLU A 10 -3.94 10.39 15.25
N ARG A 11 -4.05 11.01 14.07
CA ARG A 11 -5.21 11.80 13.64
C ARG A 11 -6.16 11.05 12.70
N GLY A 12 -5.87 9.80 12.35
CA GLY A 12 -6.78 8.98 11.56
C GLY A 12 -6.11 7.93 10.67
N VAL A 13 -6.89 7.42 9.71
CA VAL A 13 -6.47 6.32 8.84
C VAL A 13 -6.62 6.73 7.38
N ALA A 14 -5.54 6.64 6.61
CA ALA A 14 -5.61 6.76 5.16
C ALA A 14 -5.56 5.37 4.51
N ARG A 15 -6.50 5.08 3.61
CA ARG A 15 -6.47 3.85 2.81
C ARG A 15 -5.71 4.11 1.53
N PHE A 16 -4.87 3.17 1.11
CA PHE A 16 -4.12 3.30 -0.13
C PHE A 16 -4.33 2.11 -1.05
N GLU A 17 -4.25 2.40 -2.35
CA GLU A 17 -4.09 1.43 -3.42
C GLU A 17 -2.80 1.77 -4.16
N ALA A 18 -1.92 0.77 -4.33
CA ALA A 18 -0.67 0.91 -5.04
C ALA A 18 -0.63 -0.11 -6.17
N VAL A 19 -0.52 0.38 -7.40
CA VAL A 19 -0.51 -0.44 -8.63
C VAL A 19 0.87 -0.36 -9.25
N LYS A 20 1.46 -1.52 -9.53
CA LYS A 20 2.68 -1.66 -10.32
C LYS A 20 2.37 -2.36 -11.64
N ASP A 21 2.82 -1.74 -12.72
CA ASP A 21 2.79 -2.31 -14.08
C ASP A 21 4.22 -2.42 -14.66
N GLY A 22 4.34 -2.70 -15.96
CA GLY A 22 5.64 -2.83 -16.62
C GLY A 22 6.43 -1.52 -16.76
N LYS A 23 5.81 -0.37 -16.49
CA LYS A 23 6.44 0.97 -16.60
C LYS A 23 6.80 1.55 -15.25
N GLY A 24 6.02 1.29 -14.21
CA GLY A 24 6.28 1.88 -12.90
C GLY A 24 5.20 1.61 -11.86
N VAL A 25 5.10 2.52 -10.91
CA VAL A 25 4.21 2.39 -9.75
C VAL A 25 3.36 3.65 -9.62
N ALA A 26 2.07 3.46 -9.37
CA ALA A 26 1.12 4.49 -9.00
C ALA A 26 0.55 4.21 -7.61
N VAL A 27 0.40 5.24 -6.78
CA VAL A 27 -0.23 5.20 -5.46
C VAL A 27 -1.37 6.20 -5.44
N ARG A 28 -2.55 5.74 -5.03
CA ARG A 28 -3.67 6.58 -4.62
C ARG A 28 -3.94 6.36 -3.14
N ALA A 29 -4.06 7.42 -2.36
CA ALA A 29 -4.39 7.33 -0.95
C ALA A 29 -5.54 8.27 -0.57
N GLU A 30 -6.57 7.72 0.07
CA GLU A 30 -7.73 8.42 0.56
C GLU A 30 -7.59 8.68 2.06
N PHE A 31 -7.66 9.95 2.45
CA PHE A 31 -7.51 10.40 3.83
C PHE A 31 -8.90 10.63 4.46
N PRO A 32 -9.00 10.67 5.80
CA PRO A 32 -10.27 10.96 6.49
C PRO A 32 -10.88 12.31 6.08
N GLU A 33 -10.02 13.29 5.82
CA GLU A 33 -10.41 14.64 5.40
C GLU A 33 -9.52 15.13 4.26
N GLY A 34 -10.10 15.88 3.33
CA GLY A 34 -9.43 16.51 2.21
C GLY A 34 -9.33 15.65 0.95
N GLU A 35 -8.57 16.14 -0.02
CA GLU A 35 -8.42 15.50 -1.33
C GLU A 35 -7.56 14.23 -1.24
N PRO A 36 -7.77 13.22 -2.11
CA PRO A 36 -6.87 12.08 -2.18
C PRO A 36 -5.46 12.51 -2.60
N LEU A 37 -4.45 11.77 -2.12
CA LEU A 37 -3.11 11.85 -2.68
C LEU A 37 -3.04 10.92 -3.89
N GLU A 38 -2.58 11.43 -5.02
CA GLU A 38 -2.29 10.64 -6.21
C GLU A 38 -0.86 10.91 -6.66
N TYR A 39 -0.07 9.86 -6.79
CA TYR A 39 1.32 9.97 -7.21
C TYR A 39 1.70 8.77 -8.08
N SER A 40 2.47 9.03 -9.14
CA SER A 40 3.00 7.96 -9.99
C SER A 40 4.44 8.25 -10.38
N VAL A 41 5.21 7.18 -10.56
CA VAL A 41 6.61 7.24 -10.97
C VAL A 41 6.91 6.12 -11.94
N GLU A 42 7.56 6.48 -13.05
CA GLU A 42 8.04 5.54 -14.06
C GLU A 42 9.39 4.91 -13.64
N CYS A 43 9.43 4.20 -12.50
CA CYS A 43 10.52 3.28 -12.21
C CYS A 43 9.99 1.84 -12.11
N PRO A 44 10.25 0.99 -13.11
CA PRO A 44 9.93 -0.44 -13.04
C PRO A 44 10.65 -1.14 -11.87
N CYS A 45 11.75 -0.54 -11.41
CA CYS A 45 12.57 -1.01 -10.31
C CYS A 45 11.88 -0.96 -8.94
N LEU A 46 10.94 -0.01 -8.77
CA LEU A 46 10.39 0.33 -7.47
C LEU A 46 9.24 -0.61 -7.13
N GLU A 47 9.16 -1.08 -5.90
CA GLU A 47 8.03 -1.88 -5.43
C GLU A 47 6.92 -0.99 -4.83
N PRO A 48 5.65 -1.41 -4.87
CA PRO A 48 4.52 -0.61 -4.38
C PRO A 48 4.70 -0.08 -2.95
N LEU A 49 5.18 -0.91 -2.03
CA LEU A 49 5.37 -0.50 -0.63
C LEU A 49 6.58 0.40 -0.42
N GLU A 50 7.58 0.34 -1.30
CA GLU A 50 8.71 1.27 -1.26
C GLU A 50 8.21 2.68 -1.62
N LEU A 51 7.35 2.80 -2.64
CA LEU A 51 6.75 4.09 -2.97
C LEU A 51 5.87 4.62 -1.84
N VAL A 52 5.04 3.78 -1.21
CA VAL A 52 4.27 4.18 -0.02
C VAL A 52 5.20 4.66 1.10
N GLY A 53 6.32 3.97 1.33
CA GLY A 53 7.36 4.35 2.29
C GLY A 53 7.96 5.73 2.01
N LEU A 54 8.27 6.03 0.74
CA LEU A 54 8.77 7.34 0.32
C LEU A 54 7.75 8.47 0.52
N LEU A 55 6.46 8.14 0.49
CA LEU A 55 5.36 9.08 0.67
C LEU A 55 4.97 9.28 2.15
N LEU A 56 5.53 8.53 3.11
CA LEU A 56 5.19 8.64 4.54
C LEU A 56 5.26 10.07 5.11
N PRO A 57 6.23 10.93 4.73
CA PRO A 57 6.21 12.33 5.17
C PRO A 57 4.92 13.08 4.79
N ALA A 58 4.40 12.84 3.57
CA ALA A 58 3.13 13.43 3.14
C ALA A 58 1.93 12.85 3.91
N PHE A 59 2.01 11.58 4.33
CA PHE A 59 1.02 11.02 5.26
C PHE A 59 1.13 11.67 6.65
N GLU A 60 2.34 11.90 7.17
CA GLU A 60 2.56 12.50 8.49
C GLU A 60 1.96 13.92 8.60
N GLU A 61 2.12 14.72 7.54
CA GLU A 61 1.53 16.06 7.46
C GLU A 61 0.01 16.05 7.71
N ARG A 62 -0.68 14.98 7.28
CA ARG A 62 -2.15 14.86 7.33
C ARG A 62 -2.65 14.00 8.49
N LEU A 63 -1.97 12.91 8.79
CA LEU A 63 -2.36 11.92 9.82
C LEU A 63 -1.65 12.11 11.16
N GLY A 64 -0.65 12.99 11.23
CA GLY A 64 0.21 13.11 12.41
C GLY A 64 1.23 11.98 12.45
N LYS A 65 1.79 11.70 13.63
CA LYS A 65 2.79 10.64 13.78
C LYS A 65 2.21 9.30 13.28
N ILE A 66 2.93 8.62 12.40
CA ILE A 66 2.52 7.31 11.87
C ILE A 66 2.76 6.25 12.94
N GLU A 67 1.72 5.46 13.20
CA GLU A 67 1.73 4.33 14.12
C GLU A 67 1.99 3.02 13.38
N GLY A 68 1.59 2.93 12.11
CA GLY A 68 1.89 1.76 11.29
C GLY A 68 1.35 1.83 9.86
N VAL A 69 1.92 0.98 9.02
CA VAL A 69 1.47 0.70 7.66
C VAL A 69 1.04 -0.75 7.60
N PHE A 70 -0.19 -1.01 7.18
CA PHE A 70 -0.79 -2.34 7.17
C PHE A 70 -1.22 -2.71 5.76
N VAL A 71 -0.75 -3.86 5.29
CA VAL A 71 -1.16 -4.43 4.01
C VAL A 71 -2.37 -5.32 4.23
N GLU A 72 -3.44 -5.07 3.47
CA GLU A 72 -4.71 -5.79 3.60
C GLU A 72 -4.92 -6.77 2.43
N GLU A 73 -4.48 -6.41 1.22
CA GLU A 73 -4.58 -7.26 0.04
C GLU A 73 -3.37 -7.09 -0.88
N VAL A 74 -2.90 -8.21 -1.45
CA VAL A 74 -1.91 -8.20 -2.55
C VAL A 74 -2.43 -9.10 -3.66
N VAL A 75 -2.60 -8.52 -4.85
CA VAL A 75 -3.00 -9.21 -6.07
C VAL A 75 -1.83 -9.15 -7.07
N GLU A 76 -1.29 -10.31 -7.41
CA GLU A 76 -0.33 -10.47 -8.49
C GLU A 76 -1.01 -11.15 -9.67
N GLU A 77 -0.84 -10.62 -10.89
CA GLU A 77 -1.21 -11.34 -12.09
C GLU A 77 -0.16 -12.42 -12.37
N GLY A 78 -0.58 -13.69 -12.42
CA GLY A 78 0.27 -14.82 -12.83
C GLY A 78 0.82 -15.70 -11.70
N THR A 79 0.77 -15.28 -10.43
CA THR A 79 1.22 -16.10 -9.30
C THR A 79 0.05 -16.36 -8.35
N GLN A 80 -0.32 -17.64 -8.20
CA GLN A 80 -1.26 -18.07 -7.16
C GLN A 80 -0.83 -17.53 -5.79
N SER A 81 -1.51 -16.45 -5.35
CA SER A 81 -1.56 -15.89 -4.00
C SER A 81 -0.58 -16.53 -3.01
N LEU A 82 0.58 -15.89 -2.81
CA LEU A 82 1.53 -16.27 -1.76
C LEU A 82 0.84 -16.26 -0.37
N LEU A 83 -0.13 -15.36 -0.17
CA LEU A 83 -1.00 -15.34 1.01
C LEU A 83 -1.91 -16.58 1.10
N GLY A 84 -2.42 -17.08 -0.02
CA GLY A 84 -3.16 -18.33 -0.10
C GLY A 84 -2.31 -19.57 0.21
N LYS A 85 -1.01 -19.54 -0.07
CA LYS A 85 -0.06 -20.60 0.34
C LYS A 85 0.23 -20.54 1.84
N LEU A 86 0.43 -19.34 2.41
CA LEU A 86 0.62 -19.17 3.85
C LEU A 86 -0.60 -19.66 4.64
N LYS A 87 -1.82 -19.32 4.21
CA LYS A 87 -3.06 -19.73 4.88
C LYS A 87 -3.27 -21.25 4.91
N ARG A 88 -2.78 -21.99 3.89
CA ARG A 88 -2.82 -23.46 3.86
C ARG A 88 -1.82 -24.12 4.82
N MET A 89 -0.69 -23.47 5.12
CA MET A 89 0.28 -24.02 6.07
C MET A 89 -0.22 -23.95 7.52
N PHE A 90 -1.03 -22.95 7.86
CA PHE A 90 -1.58 -22.78 9.21
C PHE A 90 -2.94 -23.45 9.45
N SER A 91 -3.54 -24.07 8.42
CA SER A 91 -4.82 -24.80 8.53
C SER A 91 -4.67 -26.33 8.56
N ARG A 92 -3.44 -26.82 8.71
CA ARG A 92 -3.12 -28.19 9.15
C ARG A 92 -2.60 -28.14 10.59
N GLY A 93 -3.51 -27.88 11.52
CA GLY A 93 -3.32 -28.01 12.96
C GLY A 93 -4.59 -28.59 13.56
#